data_AF-A0A9E0A4L3-F1
#
_entry.id   AF-A0A9E0A4L3-F1
#
_cell.length_a   1.000
_cell.length_b   1.000
_cell.length_c   1.000
_cell.angle_alpha   90.00
_cell.angle_beta   90.00
_cell.angle_gamma   90.00
#
_symmetry.space_group_name_H-M   'P 1'
#
loop_
_entity.id
_entity.type
_entity.pdbx_description
1 polymer ?
#
loop_
_entity_poly.entity_id
_entity_poly.type
_entity_poly.pdbx_seq_one_letter_code
_entity_poly.pdbx_strand_id
1 'polypeptide(L)'
;MNPEKDLPGKVSSVEVPGSKSLTQRALIAAALARGESLIRGALIAEDTRHLMEGLNLLGARLEGVDGGIRVVGTGGAIANPDRAIFLGNNGTALRFLTALVCLGRGTYVLTGEPRLLERPVGPLVEALKGMGVNIACKNQCPPVTVSANGLRGGQITLTDIESSQYVS
;
A
#
# COMPACT_ATOMS: atom_id res chain seq x y z
N MET A 1 47.07 31.32 -30.92
CA MET A 1 46.88 31.31 -29.45
C MET A 1 45.40 31.45 -29.15
N ASN A 2 44.73 30.33 -28.90
CA ASN A 2 43.68 30.24 -27.89
C ASN A 2 43.50 28.73 -27.59
N PRO A 3 44.07 28.22 -26.49
CA PRO A 3 43.89 26.81 -26.13
C PRO A 3 42.45 26.60 -25.68
N GLU A 4 41.80 25.57 -26.22
CA GLU A 4 40.55 25.04 -25.69
C GLU A 4 40.74 24.77 -24.21
N LYS A 5 40.00 25.52 -23.39
CA LYS A 5 40.06 25.45 -21.94
C LYS A 5 39.21 24.26 -21.52
N ASP A 6 39.86 23.10 -21.46
CA ASP A 6 39.32 21.88 -20.88
C ASP A 6 38.97 22.17 -19.41
N LEU A 7 37.71 22.48 -19.14
CA LEU A 7 37.21 22.63 -17.77
C LEU A 7 37.04 21.22 -17.22
N PRO A 8 37.78 20.79 -16.18
CA PRO A 8 37.54 19.50 -15.57
C PRO A 8 36.13 19.52 -14.99
N GLY A 9 35.19 18.88 -15.67
CA GLY A 9 33.81 18.75 -15.21
C GLY A 9 33.83 18.13 -13.82
N LYS A 10 33.50 18.93 -12.80
CA LYS A 10 33.50 18.48 -11.41
C LYS A 10 32.41 17.42 -11.28
N VAL A 11 32.81 16.16 -11.16
CA VAL A 11 31.87 15.06 -10.91
C VAL A 11 31.26 15.27 -9.52
N SER A 12 29.94 15.44 -9.48
CA SER A 12 29.16 15.51 -8.24
C SER A 12 28.20 14.33 -8.17
N SER A 13 28.03 13.77 -6.97
CA SER A 13 27.00 12.79 -6.67
C SER A 13 25.88 13.45 -5.87
N VAL A 14 24.64 13.09 -6.19
CA VAL A 14 23.44 13.48 -5.42
C VAL A 14 22.70 12.22 -5.04
N GLU A 15 22.38 12.07 -3.77
CA GLU A 15 21.53 10.99 -3.29
C GLU A 15 20.07 11.40 -3.41
N VAL A 16 19.31 10.66 -4.22
CA VAL A 16 17.89 10.92 -4.43
C VAL A 16 17.09 10.16 -3.36
N PRO A 17 16.10 10.80 -2.70
CA PRO A 17 15.24 10.11 -1.75
C PRO A 17 14.56 8.89 -2.37
N GLY A 18 14.23 7.91 -1.53
CA GLY A 18 13.46 6.75 -1.92
C GLY A 18 12.14 7.12 -2.63
N SER A 19 11.74 6.29 -3.59
CA SER A 19 10.43 6.44 -4.23
C SER A 19 9.32 6.03 -3.26
N LYS A 20 8.38 6.94 -2.99
CA LYS A 20 7.18 6.64 -2.18
C LYS A 20 6.42 5.44 -2.72
N SER A 21 6.20 5.40 -4.04
CA SER A 21 5.41 4.36 -4.69
C SER A 21 6.08 2.98 -4.61
N LEU A 22 7.40 2.92 -4.78
CA LEU A 22 8.16 1.68 -4.62
C LEU A 22 8.23 1.24 -3.16
N THR A 23 8.41 2.19 -2.24
CA THR A 23 8.42 1.91 -0.80
C THR A 23 7.13 1.23 -0.37
N GLN A 24 5.97 1.79 -0.74
CA GLN A 24 4.68 1.21 -0.36
C GLN A 24 4.45 -0.19 -0.97
N ARG A 25 4.78 -0.40 -2.25
CA ARG A 25 4.67 -1.73 -2.88
C ARG A 25 5.59 -2.75 -2.23
N ALA A 26 6.83 -2.36 -1.92
CA ALA A 26 7.79 -3.23 -1.26
C ALA A 26 7.30 -3.65 0.14
N LEU A 27 6.71 -2.72 0.90
CA LEU A 27 6.14 -3.02 2.22
C LEU A 27 4.96 -3.99 2.14
N ILE A 28 4.03 -3.78 1.19
CA ILE A 28 2.90 -4.70 0.97
C ILE A 28 3.40 -6.11 0.61
N ALA A 29 4.32 -6.21 -0.36
CA ALA A 29 4.85 -7.49 -0.80
C ALA A 29 5.61 -8.22 0.33
N ALA A 30 6.46 -7.49 1.07
CA ALA A 30 7.21 -8.03 2.20
C ALA A 30 6.28 -8.49 3.34
N ALA A 31 5.21 -7.74 3.62
CA ALA A 31 4.23 -8.12 4.64
C ALA A 31 3.47 -9.41 4.28
N LEU A 32 3.22 -9.67 2.99
CA LEU A 32 2.58 -10.91 2.52
C LEU A 32 3.54 -12.09 2.40
N ALA A 33 4.85 -11.83 2.26
CA ALA A 33 5.86 -12.87 2.09
C ALA A 33 6.01 -13.75 3.35
N ARG A 34 6.60 -14.93 3.16
CA ARG A 34 7.11 -15.74 4.28
C ARG A 34 8.53 -15.29 4.64
N GLY A 35 8.80 -15.12 5.92
CA GLY A 35 10.13 -14.79 6.44
C GLY A 35 10.34 -13.29 6.69
N GLU A 36 11.60 -12.85 6.60
CA GLU A 36 12.02 -11.49 6.92
C GLU A 36 12.57 -10.78 5.67
N SER A 37 12.28 -9.48 5.56
CA SER A 37 12.80 -8.59 4.53
C SER A 37 13.37 -7.32 5.15
N LEU A 38 14.47 -6.80 4.58
CA LEU A 38 15.01 -5.49 4.92
C LEU A 38 14.86 -4.56 3.72
N ILE A 39 13.97 -3.57 3.83
CA ILE A 39 13.72 -2.58 2.79
C ILE A 39 14.66 -1.38 2.99
N ARG A 40 15.71 -1.31 2.18
CA ARG A 40 16.69 -0.21 2.17
C ARG A 40 16.24 0.92 1.25
N GLY A 41 16.69 2.14 1.53
CA GLY A 41 16.34 3.33 0.73
C GLY A 41 14.85 3.64 0.74
N ALA A 42 14.11 3.16 1.75
CA ALA A 42 12.69 3.45 1.91
C ALA A 42 12.48 4.95 2.18
N LEU A 43 11.45 5.53 1.57
CA LEU A 43 11.03 6.88 1.92
C LEU A 43 10.31 6.85 3.28
N ILE A 44 10.94 7.41 4.30
CA ILE A 44 10.30 7.58 5.62
C ILE A 44 9.47 8.85 5.60
N ALA A 45 8.19 8.70 5.31
CA ALA A 45 7.19 9.77 5.29
C ALA A 45 5.96 9.38 6.12
N GLU A 46 5.08 10.34 6.36
CA GLU A 46 3.81 10.11 7.06
C GLU A 46 2.99 8.99 6.40
N ASP A 47 2.85 9.03 5.07
CA ASP A 47 2.21 7.98 4.27
C ASP A 47 2.78 6.58 4.56
N THR A 48 4.10 6.47 4.70
CA THR A 48 4.79 5.22 5.00
C THR A 48 4.49 4.75 6.42
N ARG A 49 4.44 5.66 7.39
CA ARG A 49 4.11 5.33 8.80
C ARG A 49 2.68 4.79 8.92
N HIS A 50 1.69 5.47 8.33
CA HIS A 50 0.30 5.00 8.32
C HIS A 50 0.17 3.60 7.68
N LEU A 51 0.90 3.34 6.59
CA LEU A 51 0.92 2.01 5.99
C LEU A 51 1.57 0.96 6.91
N MET A 52 2.69 1.29 7.56
CA MET A 52 3.35 0.39 8.51
C MET A 52 2.45 0.04 9.69
N GLU A 53 1.77 1.03 10.27
CA GLU A 53 0.79 0.82 11.35
C GLU A 53 -0.36 -0.07 10.91
N GLY A 54 -0.93 0.19 9.73
CA GLY A 54 -1.97 -0.67 9.16
C GLY A 54 -1.51 -2.11 8.94
N LEU A 55 -0.29 -2.31 8.41
CA LEU A 55 0.27 -3.65 8.22
C LEU A 55 0.60 -4.36 9.54
N ASN A 56 1.03 -3.63 10.57
CA ASN A 56 1.22 -4.15 11.92
C ASN A 56 -0.10 -4.64 12.53
N LEU A 57 -1.20 -3.88 12.36
CA LEU A 57 -2.53 -4.31 12.78
C LEU A 57 -3.00 -5.58 12.06
N LEU A 58 -2.56 -5.78 10.83
CA LEU A 58 -2.89 -6.95 10.00
C LEU A 58 -1.96 -8.16 10.26
N GLY A 59 -1.07 -8.08 11.25
CA GLY A 59 -0.29 -9.20 11.76
C GLY A 59 1.15 -9.28 11.27
N ALA A 60 1.57 -8.43 10.33
CA ALA A 60 2.99 -8.30 10.00
C ALA A 60 3.74 -7.59 11.14
N ARG A 61 5.07 -7.65 11.16
CA ARG A 61 5.89 -6.86 12.09
C ARG A 61 6.82 -5.95 11.32
N LEU A 62 6.57 -4.66 11.39
CA LEU A 62 7.30 -3.62 10.68
C LEU A 62 7.91 -2.65 11.68
N GLU A 63 9.22 -2.45 11.56
CA GLU A 63 9.97 -1.53 12.42
C GLU A 63 11.09 -0.86 11.63
N GLY A 64 11.36 0.40 11.97
CA GLY A 64 12.54 1.11 11.48
C GLY A 64 13.78 0.59 12.20
N VAL A 65 14.79 0.21 11.42
CA VAL A 65 16.10 -0.25 11.91
C VAL A 65 17.21 0.55 11.24
N ASP A 66 18.45 0.37 11.70
CA ASP A 66 19.59 0.92 10.97
C ASP A 66 19.65 0.34 9.55
N GLY A 67 19.79 1.22 8.56
CA GLY A 67 19.81 0.86 7.14
C GLY A 67 18.45 0.59 6.47
N GLY A 68 17.29 0.69 7.16
CA GLY A 68 16.00 0.58 6.49
C GLY A 68 14.79 0.22 7.36
N ILE A 69 13.79 -0.41 6.74
CA ILE A 69 12.61 -0.95 7.43
C ILE A 69 12.72 -2.48 7.43
N ARG A 70 12.75 -3.08 8.62
CA ARG A 70 12.66 -4.54 8.78
C ARG A 70 11.19 -4.95 8.78
N VAL A 71 10.87 -5.98 8.00
CA VAL A 71 9.52 -6.53 7.85
C VAL A 71 9.56 -8.04 8.08
N VAL A 72 8.86 -8.52 9.10
CA VAL A 72 8.54 -9.94 9.27
C VAL A 72 7.16 -10.17 8.67
N GLY A 73 7.11 -10.90 7.57
CA GLY A 73 5.90 -11.15 6.79
C GLY A 73 5.01 -12.24 7.39
N THR A 74 3.72 -12.20 7.04
CA THR A 74 2.69 -13.09 7.58
C THR A 74 2.53 -14.39 6.81
N GLY A 75 3.22 -14.54 5.67
CA GLY A 75 3.00 -15.66 4.76
C GLY A 75 1.59 -15.71 4.17
N GLY A 76 0.90 -14.57 4.09
CA GLY A 76 -0.45 -14.43 3.56
C GLY A 76 -1.56 -14.57 4.61
N ALA A 77 -1.23 -14.84 5.87
CA ALA A 77 -2.21 -14.84 6.96
C ALA A 77 -2.52 -13.41 7.40
N ILE A 78 -3.74 -12.93 7.16
CA ILE A 78 -4.16 -11.57 7.51
C ILE A 78 -4.94 -11.60 8.81
N ALA A 79 -4.43 -10.91 9.84
CA ALA A 79 -5.12 -10.76 11.12
C ALA A 79 -6.25 -9.73 11.01
N ASN A 80 -7.35 -9.97 11.73
CA ASN A 80 -8.40 -8.97 11.91
C ASN A 80 -8.13 -8.20 13.21
N PRO A 81 -7.94 -6.87 13.15
CA PRO A 81 -7.65 -6.09 14.35
C PRO A 81 -8.89 -5.70 15.17
N ASP A 82 -10.10 -6.11 14.76
CA ASP A 82 -11.39 -5.76 15.38
C ASP A 82 -11.60 -4.25 15.59
N ARG A 83 -10.93 -3.44 14.76
CA ARG A 83 -11.01 -1.98 14.77
C ARG A 83 -10.69 -1.41 13.39
N ALA A 84 -11.02 -0.13 13.19
CA ALA A 84 -10.73 0.56 11.95
C ALA A 84 -9.21 0.74 11.74
N ILE A 85 -8.78 0.56 10.50
CA ILE A 85 -7.42 0.81 10.03
C ILE A 85 -7.39 2.24 9.48
N PHE A 86 -6.67 3.11 10.17
CA PHE A 86 -6.52 4.52 9.81
C PHE A 86 -5.32 4.70 8.87
N LEU A 87 -5.52 5.40 7.75
CA LEU A 87 -4.52 5.53 6.68
C LEU A 87 -4.12 6.98 6.39
N GLY A 88 -4.46 7.92 7.27
CA GLY A 88 -4.18 9.35 7.05
C GLY A 88 -4.78 9.84 5.73
N ASN A 89 -3.95 10.44 4.88
CA ASN A 89 -4.26 10.80 3.49
C ASN A 89 -3.62 9.89 2.43
N ASN A 90 -3.22 8.68 2.82
CA ASN A 90 -2.50 7.77 1.94
C ASN A 90 -3.47 6.96 1.04
N GLY A 91 -3.81 7.54 -0.12
CA GLY A 91 -4.68 6.90 -1.11
C GLY A 91 -4.08 5.65 -1.76
N THR A 92 -2.75 5.53 -1.81
CA THR A 92 -2.07 4.34 -2.32
C THR A 92 -2.24 3.19 -1.34
N ALA A 93 -2.00 3.42 -0.04
CA ALA A 93 -2.25 2.42 1.00
C ALA A 93 -3.71 2.00 1.06
N LEU A 94 -4.66 2.94 0.93
CA LEU A 94 -6.09 2.62 0.89
C LEU A 94 -6.41 1.58 -0.18
N ARG A 95 -5.93 1.79 -1.41
CA ARG A 95 -6.20 0.87 -2.53
C ARG A 95 -5.54 -0.49 -2.30
N PHE A 96 -4.26 -0.52 -1.91
CA PHE A 96 -3.57 -1.78 -1.63
C PHE A 96 -4.22 -2.55 -0.49
N LEU A 97 -4.50 -1.90 0.63
CA LEU A 97 -5.06 -2.56 1.79
C LEU A 97 -6.51 -3.00 1.57
N THR A 98 -7.30 -2.26 0.77
CA THR A 98 -8.66 -2.70 0.39
C THR A 98 -8.64 -4.06 -0.30
N ALA A 99 -7.71 -4.27 -1.24
CA ALA A 99 -7.54 -5.58 -1.89
C ALA A 99 -6.93 -6.61 -0.92
N LEU A 100 -5.90 -6.23 -0.16
CA LEU A 100 -5.17 -7.14 0.73
C LEU A 100 -6.06 -7.74 1.82
N VAL A 101 -6.93 -6.95 2.47
CA VAL A 101 -7.80 -7.48 3.54
C VAL A 101 -8.82 -8.50 3.04
N CYS A 102 -9.10 -8.54 1.73
CA CYS A 102 -9.96 -9.57 1.14
C CYS A 102 -9.35 -10.98 1.24
N LEU A 103 -8.03 -11.10 1.43
CA LEU A 103 -7.34 -12.36 1.68
C LEU A 103 -7.63 -12.92 3.09
N GLY A 104 -8.01 -12.04 4.02
CA GLY A 104 -8.29 -12.38 5.40
C GLY A 104 -9.69 -12.96 5.63
N ARG A 105 -10.05 -13.04 6.91
CA ARG A 105 -11.40 -13.42 7.37
C ARG A 105 -11.93 -12.39 8.36
N GLY A 106 -13.25 -12.15 8.33
CA GLY A 106 -13.93 -11.21 9.21
C GLY A 106 -14.15 -9.83 8.58
N THR A 107 -14.53 -8.85 9.41
CA THR A 107 -14.88 -7.50 8.97
C THR A 107 -13.71 -6.54 9.15
N TYR A 108 -13.36 -5.81 8.10
CA TYR A 108 -12.31 -4.79 8.08
C TYR A 108 -12.92 -3.45 7.72
N VAL A 109 -12.46 -2.38 8.37
CA VAL A 109 -12.87 -1.00 8.06
C VAL A 109 -11.63 -0.18 7.76
N LEU A 110 -11.51 0.33 6.54
CA LEU A 110 -10.42 1.22 6.12
C LEU A 110 -10.93 2.67 6.09
N THR A 111 -10.23 3.56 6.77
CA THR A 111 -10.62 4.97 6.91
C THR A 111 -9.38 5.88 6.97
N GLY A 112 -9.60 7.19 7.05
CA GLY A 112 -8.52 8.16 7.19
C GLY A 112 -9.06 9.55 7.49
N GLU A 113 -8.24 10.55 7.16
CA GLU A 113 -8.59 11.96 7.31
C GLU A 113 -9.70 12.38 6.35
N PRO A 114 -10.38 13.52 6.60
CA PRO A 114 -11.47 14.01 5.74
C PRO A 114 -11.11 14.04 4.25
N ARG A 115 -9.87 14.42 3.92
CA ARG A 115 -9.40 14.48 2.54
C ARG A 115 -9.26 13.09 1.89
N LEU A 116 -8.98 12.03 2.65
CA LEU A 116 -9.02 10.65 2.15
C LEU A 116 -10.45 10.19 1.86
N LEU A 117 -11.42 10.63 2.68
CA LEU A 117 -12.84 10.27 2.53
C LEU A 117 -13.48 10.84 1.26
N GLU A 118 -12.81 11.75 0.58
CA GLU A 118 -13.21 12.30 -0.72
C GLU A 118 -12.55 11.58 -1.91
N ARG A 119 -11.60 10.67 -1.65
CA ARG A 119 -10.84 10.03 -2.73
C ARG A 119 -11.58 8.82 -3.30
N PRO A 120 -11.72 8.73 -4.63
CA PRO A 120 -12.46 7.64 -5.26
C PRO A 120 -11.74 6.30 -5.10
N VAL A 121 -12.53 5.29 -4.72
CA VAL A 121 -12.16 3.87 -4.61
C VAL A 121 -13.20 2.95 -5.28
N GLY A 122 -14.30 3.52 -5.78
CA GLY A 122 -15.40 2.83 -6.45
C GLY A 122 -14.99 1.76 -7.46
N PRO A 123 -14.12 2.06 -8.44
CA PRO A 123 -13.71 1.06 -9.44
C PRO A 123 -13.09 -0.20 -8.83
N LEU A 124 -12.27 -0.06 -7.79
CA LEU A 124 -11.70 -1.20 -7.05
C LEU A 124 -12.77 -1.96 -6.26
N VAL A 125 -13.70 -1.24 -5.64
CA VAL A 125 -14.81 -1.84 -4.90
C VAL A 125 -15.70 -2.67 -5.83
N GLU A 126 -16.07 -2.15 -7.00
CA GLU A 126 -16.88 -2.88 -7.97
C GLU A 126 -16.14 -4.09 -8.55
N ALA A 127 -14.85 -3.95 -8.84
CA ALA A 127 -13.99 -5.07 -9.24
C ALA A 127 -14.00 -6.20 -8.21
N LEU A 128 -13.80 -5.88 -6.92
CA LEU A 128 -13.80 -6.87 -5.84
C LEU A 128 -15.19 -7.48 -5.60
N LYS A 129 -16.27 -6.70 -5.74
CA LYS A 129 -17.65 -7.24 -5.73
C LYS A 129 -17.86 -8.25 -6.85
N GLY A 130 -17.33 -7.97 -8.05
CA GLY A 130 -17.34 -8.90 -9.18
C GLY A 130 -16.65 -10.24 -8.87
N MET A 131 -15.69 -10.25 -7.94
CA MET A 131 -15.04 -11.46 -7.41
C MET A 131 -15.82 -12.13 -6.27
N GLY A 132 -17.02 -11.65 -5.95
CA GLY A 132 -17.85 -12.16 -4.87
C GLY A 132 -17.46 -11.69 -3.47
N VAL A 133 -16.62 -10.64 -3.35
CA VAL A 133 -16.30 -10.05 -2.05
C VAL A 133 -17.49 -9.21 -1.57
N ASN A 134 -17.87 -9.38 -0.30
CA ASN A 134 -18.83 -8.50 0.35
C ASN A 134 -18.11 -7.23 0.82
N ILE A 135 -18.19 -6.17 0.02
CA ILE A 135 -17.49 -4.89 0.23
C ILE A 135 -18.43 -3.72 -0.05
N ALA A 136 -18.38 -2.69 0.79
CA ALA A 136 -19.21 -1.51 0.69
C ALA A 136 -18.44 -0.23 1.02
N CYS A 137 -18.80 0.86 0.35
CA CYS A 137 -18.36 2.21 0.65
C CYS A 137 -19.47 3.20 0.24
N LYS A 138 -19.51 4.39 0.85
CA LYS A 138 -20.54 5.39 0.54
C LYS A 138 -20.04 6.30 -0.57
N ASN A 139 -20.88 6.59 -1.57
CA ASN A 139 -20.56 7.51 -2.67
C ASN A 139 -19.24 7.19 -3.39
N GLN A 140 -18.87 5.90 -3.49
CA GLN A 140 -17.61 5.43 -4.10
C GLN A 140 -16.32 5.90 -3.40
N CYS A 141 -16.42 6.36 -2.14
CA CYS A 141 -15.29 6.86 -1.36
C CYS A 141 -15.26 6.21 0.05
N PRO A 142 -14.11 6.27 0.77
CA PRO A 142 -14.00 5.75 2.13
C PRO A 142 -14.98 6.41 3.13
N PRO A 143 -15.27 5.77 4.27
CA PRO A 143 -14.71 4.50 4.73
C PRO A 143 -15.13 3.29 3.88
N VAL A 144 -14.22 2.31 3.75
CA VAL A 144 -14.48 1.06 3.04
C VAL A 144 -14.63 -0.05 4.08
N THR A 145 -15.77 -0.74 4.05
CA THR A 145 -16.03 -1.91 4.89
C THR A 145 -15.96 -3.17 4.04
N VAL A 146 -15.12 -4.12 4.45
CA VAL A 146 -14.93 -5.41 3.77
C VAL A 146 -15.30 -6.53 4.74
N SER A 147 -16.31 -7.32 4.40
CA SER A 147 -16.59 -8.61 5.06
C SER A 147 -15.88 -9.71 4.30
N ALA A 148 -14.62 -9.97 4.67
CA ALA A 148 -13.74 -10.89 3.97
C ALA A 148 -13.94 -12.34 4.42
N ASN A 149 -13.81 -13.27 3.46
CA ASN A 149 -13.81 -14.71 3.71
C ASN A 149 -12.82 -15.43 2.75
N GLY A 150 -11.69 -14.79 2.48
CA GLY A 150 -10.75 -15.15 1.43
C GLY A 150 -11.23 -14.81 0.02
N LEU A 151 -10.29 -14.81 -0.93
CA LEU A 151 -10.57 -14.69 -2.36
C LEU A 151 -10.62 -16.07 -3.01
N ARG A 152 -11.70 -16.36 -3.73
CA ARG A 152 -11.87 -17.64 -4.43
C ARG A 152 -11.01 -17.77 -5.69
N GLY A 153 -10.45 -16.65 -6.18
CA GLY A 153 -9.82 -16.57 -7.50
C GLY A 153 -10.86 -16.61 -8.62
N GLY A 154 -10.39 -16.79 -9.86
CA GLY A 154 -11.22 -16.79 -11.06
C GLY A 154 -10.83 -15.68 -12.03
N GLN A 155 -11.71 -15.40 -12.99
CA GLN A 155 -11.51 -14.36 -13.98
C GLN A 155 -12.18 -13.06 -13.55
N ILE A 156 -11.45 -11.95 -13.65
CA ILE A 156 -11.98 -10.61 -13.48
C ILE A 156 -11.70 -9.79 -14.74
N THR A 157 -12.70 -9.03 -15.17
CA THR A 157 -12.54 -8.02 -16.22
C THR A 157 -12.62 -6.65 -15.56
N LEU A 158 -11.56 -5.87 -15.72
CA LEU A 158 -11.52 -4.49 -15.26
C LEU A 158 -11.79 -3.59 -16.47
N THR A 159 -12.97 -2.96 -16.50
CA THR A 159 -13.34 -1.97 -17.54
C THR A 159 -13.08 -0.56 -17.03
N ASP A 160 -12.79 0.38 -17.93
CA ASP A 160 -12.66 1.81 -17.64
C ASP A 160 -11.69 2.14 -16.49
N ILE A 161 -10.50 1.52 -16.53
CA ILE A 161 -9.47 1.70 -15.51
C ILE A 161 -8.79 3.06 -15.70
N GLU A 162 -9.34 4.11 -15.09
CA GLU A 162 -8.72 5.44 -15.12
C GLU A 162 -7.42 5.54 -14.29
N SER A 163 -7.17 4.57 -13.39
CA SER A 163 -5.99 4.56 -12.52
C SER A 163 -5.28 3.21 -12.50
N SER A 164 -3.99 3.20 -12.85
CA SER A 164 -3.12 2.02 -12.77
C SER A 164 -2.99 1.43 -11.36
N GLN A 165 -3.34 2.19 -10.31
CA GLN A 165 -3.31 1.73 -8.93
C GLN A 165 -4.35 0.63 -8.62
N TYR A 166 -5.38 0.47 -9.47
CA TYR A 166 -6.37 -0.59 -9.28
C TYR A 166 -5.87 -1.97 -9.73
N VAL A 167 -4.89 -2.00 -10.63
CA VAL A 167 -4.26 -3.22 -11.15
C VAL A 167 -3.00 -3.59 -10.36
N SER A 168 -2.32 -2.59 -9.79
CA SER A 168 -0.98 -2.73 -9.20
C SER A 168 -0.94 -3.31 -7.80
#